data_AF-A0A927XF65-F1
#
_entry.id   AF-A0A927XF65-F1
#
_cell.length_a   1.000
_cell.length_b   1.000
_cell.length_c   1.000
_cell.angle_alpha   90.00
_cell.angle_beta   90.00
_cell.angle_gamma   90.00
#
_symmetry.space_group_name_H-M   'P 1'
#
loop_
_entity.id
_entity.type
_entity.pdbx_description
1 polymer ?
#
loop_
_entity_poly.entity_id
_entity_poly.type
_entity_poly.pdbx_seq_one_letter_code
_entity_poly.pdbx_strand_id
1 'polypeptide(L)'
;MMKMIDYTGKLNNHEEYINVIKKIEDKCKYIEIVVIDGRKSNKFIDEFSDDILSVKKVSEWWGTLTKSVNNLYRIKATKEIFTYLRKYETFCKYYEYGSTKESFRRGDYSEVTDFGLDDIAFYDENNNCLLCTTTHEGYILINETL
;
A
#
# COMPACT_ATOMS: atom_id res chain seq x y z
N MET A 1 18.86 5.95 8.84
CA MET A 1 17.80 5.11 8.22
C MET A 1 16.63 5.14 9.20
N MET A 2 15.48 5.66 8.80
CA MET A 2 14.28 5.63 9.67
C MET A 2 13.85 4.18 9.87
N LYS A 3 13.36 3.87 11.07
CA LYS A 3 12.97 2.52 11.45
C LYS A 3 11.54 2.25 11.02
N MET A 4 11.37 1.23 10.19
CA MET A 4 10.06 0.70 9.82
C MET A 4 9.65 -0.34 10.87
N ILE A 5 8.38 -0.35 11.24
CA ILE A 5 7.79 -1.37 12.12
C ILE A 5 6.79 -2.19 11.32
N ASP A 6 6.73 -3.49 11.64
CA ASP A 6 5.75 -4.40 11.07
C ASP A 6 4.36 -4.10 11.62
N TYR A 7 3.47 -3.80 10.70
CA TYR A 7 2.07 -3.44 10.94
C TYR A 7 1.10 -4.41 10.26
N THR A 8 1.60 -5.55 9.78
CA THR A 8 0.83 -6.66 9.23
C THR A 8 -0.23 -7.11 10.23
N GLY A 9 -1.47 -7.29 9.76
CA GLY A 9 -2.62 -7.67 10.59
C GLY A 9 -3.18 -6.56 11.52
N LYS A 10 -2.51 -5.41 11.62
CA LYS A 10 -2.90 -4.27 12.48
C LYS A 10 -3.66 -3.16 11.76
N LEU A 11 -3.90 -3.30 10.45
CA LEU A 11 -4.81 -2.43 9.67
C LEU A 11 -5.93 -3.27 9.04
N ASN A 12 -6.47 -4.22 9.80
CA ASN A 12 -7.52 -5.11 9.30
C ASN A 12 -8.92 -4.47 9.29
N ASN A 13 -9.08 -3.31 9.93
CA ASN A 13 -10.36 -2.60 9.96
C ASN A 13 -10.24 -1.15 9.49
N HIS A 14 -11.38 -0.61 9.08
CA HIS A 14 -11.48 0.71 8.47
C HIS A 14 -11.11 1.84 9.42
N GLU A 15 -11.40 1.73 10.72
CA GLU A 15 -11.10 2.80 11.68
C GLU A 15 -9.58 2.99 11.85
N GLU A 16 -8.85 1.89 12.05
CA GLU A 16 -7.37 1.90 12.13
C GLU A 16 -6.75 2.41 10.84
N TYR A 17 -7.25 1.93 9.70
CA TYR A 17 -6.84 2.39 8.37
C TYR A 17 -6.99 3.91 8.23
N ILE A 18 -8.17 4.45 8.52
CA ILE A 18 -8.44 5.89 8.41
C ILE A 18 -7.55 6.71 9.34
N ASN A 19 -7.28 6.22 10.55
CA ASN A 19 -6.38 6.90 11.49
C ASN A 19 -4.95 6.97 10.95
N VAL A 20 -4.47 5.92 10.30
CA VAL A 20 -3.16 5.93 9.63
C VAL A 20 -3.15 6.86 8.41
N ILE A 21 -4.17 6.79 7.54
CA ILE A 21 -4.28 7.65 6.35
C ILE A 21 -4.25 9.13 6.73
N LYS A 22 -4.95 9.54 7.79
CA LYS A 22 -4.93 10.92 8.31
C LYS A 22 -3.52 11.37 8.74
N LYS A 23 -2.78 10.50 9.44
CA LYS A 23 -1.41 10.82 9.87
C LYS A 23 -0.43 10.97 8.70
N ILE A 24 -0.64 10.19 7.64
CA ILE A 24 0.21 10.20 6.44
C ILE A 24 -0.05 11.44 5.59
N GLU A 25 -1.31 11.87 5.47
CA GLU A 25 -1.74 12.98 4.60
C GLU A 25 -0.93 14.26 4.77
N ASP A 26 -0.67 14.67 6.01
CA ASP A 26 0.06 15.91 6.30
C ASP A 26 1.56 15.84 5.93
N LYS A 27 2.12 14.62 5.90
CA LYS A 27 3.55 14.37 5.71
C LYS A 27 3.88 13.97 4.26
N CYS A 28 2.93 13.35 3.57
CA CYS A 28 3.14 12.75 2.26
C CYS A 28 3.29 13.79 1.14
N LYS A 29 4.29 13.59 0.27
CA LYS A 29 4.54 14.40 -0.93
C LYS A 29 4.31 13.64 -2.22
N TYR A 30 4.56 12.33 -2.22
CA TYR A 30 4.27 11.48 -3.35
C TYR A 30 3.96 10.05 -2.91
N ILE A 31 3.27 9.36 -3.79
CA ILE A 31 2.87 7.97 -3.65
C ILE A 31 3.55 7.20 -4.77
N GLU A 32 4.03 6.00 -4.46
CA GLU A 32 4.43 5.03 -5.45
C GLU A 32 3.44 3.87 -5.48
N ILE A 33 3.05 3.44 -6.68
CA ILE A 33 2.20 2.27 -6.90
C ILE A 33 2.89 1.34 -7.88
N VAL A 34 3.09 0.09 -7.49
CA VAL A 34 3.50 -0.99 -8.40
C VAL A 34 2.25 -1.64 -8.94
N VAL A 35 2.03 -1.51 -10.23
CA VAL A 35 0.96 -2.23 -10.92
C VAL A 35 1.46 -3.63 -11.24
N ILE A 36 0.98 -4.62 -10.50
CA ILE A 36 1.50 -6.00 -10.52
C ILE A 36 0.97 -6.81 -11.73
N ASP A 37 1.57 -7.99 -11.94
CA ASP A 37 1.25 -8.95 -13.01
C ASP A 37 1.40 -8.41 -14.43
N GLY A 38 2.32 -7.46 -14.63
CA GLY A 38 2.57 -6.86 -15.94
C GLY A 38 1.38 -6.07 -16.51
N ARG A 39 0.37 -5.76 -15.68
CA ARG A 39 -0.73 -4.89 -16.07
C ARG A 39 -0.20 -3.50 -16.41
N LYS A 40 -0.80 -2.87 -17.42
CA LYS A 40 -0.39 -1.53 -17.84
C LYS A 40 -0.80 -0.47 -16.84
N SER A 41 -2.00 -0.55 -16.28
CA SER A 41 -2.59 0.44 -15.38
C SER A 41 -3.57 -0.24 -14.41
N ASN A 42 -4.11 0.54 -13.48
CA ASN A 42 -5.25 0.17 -12.64
C ASN A 42 -6.19 1.38 -12.48
N LYS A 43 -7.34 1.17 -11.82
CA LYS A 43 -8.34 2.22 -11.61
C LYS A 43 -7.78 3.46 -10.90
N PHE A 44 -6.88 3.28 -9.93
CA PHE A 44 -6.27 4.40 -9.21
C PHE A 44 -5.35 5.22 -10.12
N ILE A 45 -4.52 4.55 -10.91
CA ILE A 45 -3.63 5.21 -11.89
C ILE A 45 -4.45 5.96 -12.95
N ASP A 46 -5.54 5.36 -13.44
CA ASP A 46 -6.39 5.97 -14.46
C ASP A 46 -7.10 7.23 -13.90
N GLU A 47 -7.62 7.16 -12.68
CA GLU A 47 -8.29 8.28 -11.99
C GLU A 47 -7.36 9.47 -11.74
N PHE A 48 -6.10 9.22 -11.38
CA PHE A 48 -5.12 10.26 -11.02
C PHE A 48 -4.01 10.42 -12.07
N SER A 49 -4.35 10.20 -13.33
CA SER A 49 -3.38 10.23 -14.43
C SER A 49 -2.69 11.59 -14.60
N ASP A 50 -3.41 12.69 -14.33
CA ASP A 50 -2.87 14.06 -14.38
C ASP A 50 -1.85 14.36 -13.26
N ASP A 51 -1.85 13.58 -12.18
CA ASP A 51 -0.93 13.72 -11.05
C ASP A 51 0.32 12.82 -11.17
N ILE A 52 0.44 12.04 -12.26
CA ILE A 52 1.59 11.16 -12.49
C ILE A 52 2.85 11.99 -12.76
N LEU A 53 3.86 11.82 -11.90
CA LEU A 53 5.16 12.46 -12.02
C LEU A 53 6.13 11.64 -12.89
N SER A 54 6.06 10.31 -12.82
CA SER A 54 6.90 9.43 -13.64
C SER A 54 6.39 7.99 -13.66
N VAL A 55 6.76 7.24 -14.70
CA VAL A 55 6.54 5.79 -14.80
C VAL A 55 7.86 5.11 -15.10
N LYS A 56 8.16 4.03 -14.37
CA LYS A 56 9.37 3.20 -14.57
C LYS A 56 9.01 1.73 -14.60
N LYS A 57 9.91 0.91 -15.14
CA LYS A 57 9.82 -0.55 -15.07
C LYS A 57 10.69 -1.06 -13.92
N VAL A 58 10.14 -1.93 -13.08
CA VAL A 58 10.84 -2.51 -11.92
C VAL A 58 10.60 -4.02 -11.85
N SER A 59 11.61 -4.77 -11.44
CA SER A 59 11.51 -6.20 -11.08
C SER A 59 11.59 -6.43 -9.57
N GLU A 60 11.95 -5.39 -8.80
CA GLU A 60 12.12 -5.42 -7.36
C GLU A 60 11.60 -4.11 -6.75
N TRP A 61 10.90 -4.18 -5.62
CA TRP A 61 10.36 -3.01 -4.92
C TRP A 61 10.02 -3.36 -3.46
N TRP A 62 10.38 -2.51 -2.49
CA TRP A 62 10.16 -2.72 -1.03
C TRP A 62 10.43 -4.12 -0.47
N GLY A 63 11.48 -4.81 -0.93
CA GLY A 63 11.82 -6.16 -0.45
C GLY A 63 11.06 -7.28 -1.17
N THR A 64 10.12 -6.94 -2.04
CA THR A 64 9.48 -7.86 -2.98
C THR A 64 10.39 -8.09 -4.18
N LEU A 65 10.76 -9.35 -4.42
CA LEU A 65 11.45 -9.80 -5.64
C LEU A 65 10.40 -10.43 -6.57
N THR A 66 10.01 -9.71 -7.62
CA THR A 66 9.04 -10.23 -8.59
C THR A 66 9.77 -10.85 -9.78
N LYS A 67 9.27 -12.00 -10.27
CA LYS A 67 9.81 -12.63 -11.50
C LYS A 67 9.47 -11.85 -12.77
N SER A 68 8.42 -11.03 -12.72
CA SER A 68 7.94 -10.20 -13.82
C SER A 68 8.45 -8.76 -13.70
N VAL A 69 8.49 -8.05 -14.83
CA VAL A 69 8.76 -6.61 -14.84
C VAL A 69 7.42 -5.87 -14.78
N ASN A 70 7.24 -5.06 -13.74
CA ASN A 70 6.02 -4.32 -13.43
C ASN A 70 6.20 -2.81 -13.65
N ASN A 71 5.09 -2.08 -13.81
CA ASN A 71 5.12 -0.62 -13.90
C ASN A 71 5.06 -0.01 -12.49
N LEU A 72 6.03 0.84 -12.18
CA LEU A 72 6.05 1.69 -10.98
C LEU A 72 5.63 3.10 -11.37
N TYR A 73 4.50 3.53 -10.82
CA TYR A 73 3.98 4.88 -10.97
C TYR A 73 4.38 5.70 -9.77
N ARG A 74 4.94 6.88 -10.00
CA ARG A 74 5.09 7.91 -8.97
C ARG A 74 4.06 9.00 -9.21
N ILE A 75 3.26 9.29 -8.20
CA ILE A 75 2.10 10.19 -8.28
C ILE A 75 2.26 11.26 -7.21
N LYS A 76 1.99 12.51 -7.57
CA LYS A 76 1.98 13.62 -6.63
C LYS A 76 0.89 13.39 -5.58
N ALA A 77 1.22 13.55 -4.31
CA ALA A 77 0.22 13.44 -3.25
C ALA A 77 -0.69 14.69 -3.23
N THR A 78 -1.99 14.49 -3.43
CA THR A 78 -3.01 15.55 -3.42
C THR A 78 -4.11 15.25 -2.40
N LYS A 79 -4.87 16.26 -1.99
CA LYS A 79 -5.98 16.08 -1.02
C LYS A 79 -7.09 15.20 -1.61
N GLU A 80 -7.26 15.28 -2.93
CA GLU A 80 -8.20 14.49 -3.72
C GLU A 80 -7.84 13.00 -3.62
N ILE A 81 -6.56 12.66 -3.76
CA ILE A 81 -6.08 11.29 -3.57
C ILE A 81 -6.37 10.79 -2.16
N PHE A 82 -6.05 11.57 -1.12
CA PHE A 82 -6.34 11.15 0.26
C PHE A 82 -7.84 10.99 0.51
N THR A 83 -8.66 11.85 -0.08
CA THR A 83 -10.13 11.70 -0.03
C THR A 83 -10.60 10.44 -0.73
N TYR A 84 -9.98 10.08 -1.85
CA TYR A 84 -10.28 8.85 -2.57
C TYR A 84 -9.83 7.61 -1.78
N LEU A 85 -8.65 7.63 -1.17
CA LEU A 85 -8.12 6.54 -0.35
C LEU A 85 -9.04 6.20 0.83
N ARG A 86 -9.66 7.20 1.46
CA ARG A 86 -10.61 6.98 2.57
C ARG A 86 -11.87 6.19 2.18
N LYS A 87 -12.11 5.93 0.90
CA LYS A 87 -13.24 5.10 0.44
C LYS A 87 -12.99 3.60 0.62
N TYR A 88 -11.72 3.19 0.64
CA TYR A 88 -11.33 1.79 0.80
C TYR A 88 -11.55 1.32 2.23
N GLU A 89 -11.90 0.05 2.40
CA GLU A 89 -11.98 -0.54 3.73
C GLU A 89 -10.59 -0.53 4.39
N THR A 90 -9.59 -1.08 3.69
CA THR A 90 -8.16 -1.03 4.00
C THR A 90 -7.38 -1.47 2.75
N PHE A 91 -6.04 -1.34 2.74
CA PHE A 91 -5.21 -1.80 1.61
C PHE A 91 -5.21 -3.32 1.49
N CYS A 92 -5.03 -4.02 2.61
CA CYS A 92 -5.03 -5.49 2.67
C CYS A 92 -5.38 -5.92 4.09
N LYS A 93 -5.92 -7.14 4.22
CA LYS A 93 -6.19 -7.76 5.52
C LYS A 93 -5.32 -8.99 5.67
N TYR A 94 -4.77 -9.20 6.86
CA TYR A 94 -3.95 -10.37 7.17
C TYR A 94 -4.42 -11.03 8.46
N TYR A 95 -4.60 -12.35 8.43
CA TYR A 95 -5.08 -13.12 9.57
C TYR A 95 -4.05 -14.18 9.93
N GLU A 96 -3.46 -14.04 11.12
CA GLU A 96 -2.55 -15.03 11.71
C GLU A 96 -3.30 -16.30 12.09
N TYR A 97 -2.61 -17.44 12.05
CA TYR A 97 -3.16 -18.74 12.42
C TYR A 97 -3.77 -18.71 13.82
N GLY A 98 -5.04 -19.10 13.89
CA GLY A 98 -5.79 -19.18 15.13
C GLY A 98 -6.50 -17.88 15.56
N SER A 99 -6.29 -16.77 14.85
CA SER A 99 -6.99 -15.50 15.12
C SER A 99 -8.47 -15.54 14.74
N THR A 100 -8.82 -16.33 13.72
CA THR A 100 -10.20 -16.53 13.24
C THR A 100 -10.46 -18.00 12.92
N LYS A 101 -11.74 -18.41 12.86
CA LYS A 101 -12.13 -19.77 12.42
C LYS A 101 -11.57 -20.13 11.03
N GLU A 102 -11.41 -19.15 10.16
CA GLU A 102 -10.88 -19.37 8.82
C GLU A 102 -9.36 -19.55 8.84
N SER A 103 -8.64 -18.75 9.62
CA SER A 103 -7.18 -18.91 9.79
C SER A 103 -6.83 -20.27 10.42
N PHE A 104 -7.66 -20.79 11.33
CA PHE A 104 -7.51 -22.16 11.86
C PHE A 104 -7.54 -23.24 10.76
N ARG A 105 -8.24 -23.00 9.65
CA ARG A 105 -8.38 -23.96 8.54
C ARG A 105 -7.30 -23.79 7.48
N ARG A 106 -6.83 -22.57 7.25
CA ARG A 106 -5.95 -22.23 6.13
C ARG A 106 -4.50 -21.95 6.51
N GLY A 107 -4.21 -21.78 7.81
CA GLY A 107 -2.97 -21.12 8.21
C GLY A 107 -3.13 -19.61 8.18
N ASP A 108 -1.99 -18.92 8.23
CA ASP A 108 -1.93 -17.50 7.95
C ASP A 108 -2.43 -17.23 6.52
N TYR A 109 -3.22 -16.17 6.34
CA TYR A 109 -3.67 -15.78 5.00
C TYR A 109 -3.92 -14.28 4.87
N SER A 110 -3.73 -13.78 3.65
CA SER A 110 -4.15 -12.44 3.22
C SER A 110 -5.51 -12.48 2.52
N GLU A 111 -6.33 -11.46 2.73
CA GLU A 111 -7.61 -11.27 2.03
C GLU A 111 -7.52 -10.02 1.13
N VAL A 112 -7.97 -10.19 -0.11
CA VAL A 112 -8.03 -9.11 -1.11
C VAL A 112 -9.18 -8.17 -0.76
N THR A 113 -8.89 -6.88 -0.67
CA THR A 113 -9.90 -5.85 -0.40
C THR A 113 -10.37 -5.18 -1.69
N ASP A 114 -11.25 -4.19 -1.55
CA ASP A 114 -11.72 -3.34 -2.64
C ASP A 114 -10.61 -2.42 -3.23
N PHE A 115 -9.45 -2.33 -2.57
CA PHE A 115 -8.25 -1.68 -3.11
C PHE A 115 -7.62 -2.49 -4.26
N GLY A 116 -7.68 -3.82 -4.19
CA GLY A 116 -7.08 -4.74 -5.15
C GLY A 116 -5.76 -5.33 -4.67
N LEU A 117 -4.86 -5.61 -5.62
CA LEU A 117 -3.62 -6.37 -5.39
C LEU A 117 -2.34 -5.53 -5.52
N ASP A 118 -2.47 -4.30 -6.01
CA ASP A 118 -1.31 -3.47 -6.35
C ASP A 118 -0.62 -2.97 -5.09
N ASP A 119 0.70 -2.94 -5.12
CA ASP A 119 1.51 -2.52 -3.98
C ASP A 119 1.57 -0.99 -3.94
N ILE A 120 1.52 -0.39 -2.74
CA ILE A 120 1.48 1.07 -2.57
C ILE A 120 2.43 1.54 -1.46
N ALA A 121 3.15 2.63 -1.70
CA ALA A 121 4.01 3.29 -0.71
C ALA A 121 3.85 4.80 -0.71
N PHE A 122 3.98 5.41 0.47
CA PHE A 122 3.81 6.82 0.73
C PHE A 122 5.13 7.42 1.18
N TYR A 123 5.51 8.57 0.63
CA TYR A 123 6.81 9.18 0.89
C TYR A 123 6.70 10.64 1.29
N ASP A 124 7.58 11.06 2.20
CA ASP A 124 7.74 12.47 2.56
C ASP A 124 8.65 13.23 1.57
N GLU A 125 8.93 14.50 1.88
CA GLU A 125 9.80 15.37 1.07
C GLU A 125 11.27 14.95 1.06
N ASN A 126 11.69 14.16 2.05
CA ASN A 126 13.05 13.67 2.20
C ASN A 126 13.22 12.26 1.60
N ASN A 127 12.20 11.76 0.89
CA ASN A 127 12.11 10.39 0.37
C ASN A 127 12.11 9.30 1.46
N ASN A 128 11.73 9.64 2.70
CA ASN A 128 11.47 8.63 3.71
C ASN A 128 10.10 8.02 3.46
N CYS A 129 10.03 6.69 3.56
CA CYS A 129 8.77 5.99 3.51
C CYS A 129 8.00 6.20 4.82
N LEU A 130 6.72 6.51 4.67
CA LEU A 130 5.75 6.69 5.74
C LEU A 130 4.96 5.40 5.98
N LEU A 131 4.58 4.74 4.89
CA LEU A 131 3.90 3.44 4.87
C LEU A 131 4.16 2.78 3.53
N CYS A 132 4.38 1.47 3.52
CA CYS A 132 4.35 0.66 2.30
C CYS A 132 3.63 -0.66 2.54
N THR A 133 3.04 -1.20 1.48
CA THR A 133 2.37 -2.50 1.50
C THR A 133 2.94 -3.42 0.42
N THR A 134 3.03 -4.71 0.74
CA THR A 134 3.01 -5.77 -0.28
C THR A 134 1.59 -6.33 -0.26
N THR A 135 0.69 -5.68 -0.99
CA THR A 135 -0.76 -5.75 -0.79
C THR A 135 -1.29 -7.16 -0.97
N HIS A 136 -0.85 -7.84 -2.02
CA HIS A 136 -1.26 -9.22 -2.34
C HIS A 136 -0.78 -10.24 -1.29
N GLU A 137 0.31 -9.95 -0.58
CA GLU A 137 0.83 -10.78 0.51
C GLU A 137 0.28 -10.37 1.89
N GLY A 138 -0.40 -9.21 1.97
CA GLY A 138 -0.97 -8.67 3.20
C GLY A 138 0.03 -7.95 4.11
N TYR A 139 1.28 -7.77 3.67
CA TYR A 139 2.34 -7.16 4.47
C TYR A 139 2.23 -5.65 4.49
N ILE A 140 2.41 -5.06 5.68
CA ILE A 140 2.37 -3.61 5.88
C ILE A 140 3.54 -3.21 6.75
N LEU A 141 4.32 -2.24 6.28
CA LEU A 141 5.33 -1.56 7.08
C LEU A 141 4.94 -0.10 7.25
N ILE A 142 5.05 0.41 8.46
CA ILE A 142 4.81 1.82 8.78
C ILE A 142 6.04 2.42 9.43
N ASN A 143 6.26 3.70 9.22
CA ASN A 143 7.33 4.43 9.87
C ASN A 143 7.05 4.54 11.38
N GLU A 144 8.02 4.21 12.23
CA GLU A 144 7.87 4.23 13.70
C GLU A 144 7.48 5.61 14.24
N THR A 145 7.85 6.69 13.55
CA THR A 145 7.57 8.08 13.98
C THR A 145 6.27 8.65 13.40
N LEU A 146 5.36 7.79 12.92
CA LEU A 146 4.13 8.23 12.25
C LEU A 146 3.05 8.79 13.19
#